data_AF-E0U7G2-F1
#
_entry.id   AF-E0U7G2-F1
#
_cell.length_a   1.000
_cell.length_b   1.000
_cell.length_c   1.000
_cell.angle_alpha   90.00
_cell.angle_beta   90.00
_cell.angle_gamma   90.00
#
_symmetry.space_group_name_H-M   'P 1'
#
loop_
_entity.id
_entity.type
_entity.pdbx_description
1 polymer ?
#
loop_
_entity_poly.entity_id
_entity_poly.type
_entity_poly.pdbx_seq_one_letter_code
_entity_poly.pdbx_strand_id
1 'polypeptide(L)'
;MVNVLWLQGGACSGNTISFLNAEEPSVCDLITDFGINVLWHPSLGLELGDNLQQLLRDCIAGKIPVDILVFEGTVVNAPKGTGEWNRFAGRPMKDWLLELSKVASFVVAVGDCATYGGIPAMAPNPSESQGLQFLKRKKGGFLGEDFRSKAGLPVINIPGCPAHPDWISQILVAVATGRLGDITLDEFHRPETFFKSFTQTGCTRNVHFAYKATTSDFGQRKGCLFYDLGCRGPMTHSSCNRILWNRVSSKTRAGMPCLGCTEPEFPFHDLKPGTVFKTQTVMGVPKELPAGINKRDYALLTIVAKDSTPEWAEEDIFTV
;
A
#
# COMPACT_ATOMS: atom_id res chain seq x y z
N MET A 1 18.78 0.96 -20.57
CA MET A 1 17.86 1.82 -19.82
C MET A 1 16.51 1.13 -19.77
N VAL A 2 15.81 1.21 -18.64
CA VAL A 2 14.48 0.62 -18.44
C VAL A 2 13.44 1.73 -18.52
N ASN A 3 12.52 1.60 -19.47
CA ASN A 3 11.48 2.58 -19.72
C ASN A 3 10.32 2.42 -18.74
N VAL A 4 10.07 3.46 -17.95
CA VAL A 4 8.98 3.53 -16.98
C VAL A 4 7.93 4.51 -17.47
N LEU A 5 6.70 4.02 -17.62
CA LEU A 5 5.52 4.84 -17.88
C LEU A 5 4.64 4.83 -16.62
N TRP A 6 4.38 5.99 -16.03
CA TRP A 6 3.57 6.10 -14.82
C TRP A 6 2.27 6.83 -15.13
N LEU A 7 1.13 6.17 -14.92
CA LEU A 7 -0.19 6.75 -15.11
C LEU A 7 -0.94 6.89 -13.78
N GLN A 8 -1.86 7.86 -13.72
CA GLN A 8 -2.64 8.19 -12.53
C GLN A 8 -4.14 8.09 -12.79
N GLY A 9 -4.81 7.12 -12.16
CA GLY A 9 -6.27 6.98 -12.17
C GLY A 9 -6.96 7.87 -11.13
N GLY A 10 -7.96 7.32 -10.44
CA GLY A 10 -8.57 8.00 -9.28
C GLY A 10 -7.61 8.01 -8.08
N ALA A 11 -6.83 9.08 -7.95
CA ALA A 11 -5.75 9.19 -6.97
C ALA A 11 -5.69 10.57 -6.31
N CYS A 12 -5.04 10.64 -5.16
CA CYS A 12 -4.70 11.88 -4.45
C CYS A 12 -3.25 12.33 -4.67
N SER A 13 -2.51 11.67 -5.58
CA SER A 13 -1.07 11.86 -5.82
C SER A 13 -0.16 11.61 -4.60
N GLY A 14 -0.69 10.99 -3.53
CA GLY A 14 0.09 10.68 -2.34
C GLY A 14 1.23 9.69 -2.58
N ASN A 15 1.08 8.73 -3.52
CA ASN A 15 2.15 7.79 -3.81
C ASN A 15 3.23 8.43 -4.68
N THR A 16 2.85 9.31 -5.60
CA THR A 16 3.79 10.20 -6.32
C THR A 16 4.67 10.96 -5.32
N ILE A 17 4.08 11.67 -4.36
CA ILE A 17 4.86 12.42 -3.37
C ILE A 17 5.70 11.49 -2.50
N SER A 18 5.15 10.34 -2.11
CA SER A 18 5.90 9.33 -1.37
C SER A 18 7.13 8.84 -2.14
N PHE A 19 6.97 8.48 -3.42
CA PHE A 19 8.06 8.07 -4.31
C PHE A 19 9.16 9.13 -4.43
N LEU A 20 8.78 10.41 -4.55
CA LEU A 20 9.72 11.53 -4.59
C LEU A 20 10.53 11.73 -3.29
N ASN A 21 10.10 11.13 -2.18
CA ASN A 21 10.85 11.10 -0.92
C ASN A 21 11.71 9.84 -0.75
N ALA A 22 11.93 9.06 -1.82
CA ALA A 22 12.88 7.95 -1.76
C ALA A 22 14.31 8.45 -1.54
N GLU A 23 15.06 7.73 -0.70
CA GLU A 23 16.42 8.11 -0.31
C GLU A 23 17.47 7.02 -0.63
N GLU A 24 17.10 5.72 -0.64
CA GLU A 24 18.03 4.63 -0.99
C GLU A 24 17.39 3.58 -1.90
N PRO A 25 17.55 3.70 -3.22
CA PRO A 25 18.03 4.89 -3.93
C PRO A 25 16.99 6.01 -4.00
N SER A 26 17.45 7.25 -4.20
CA SER A 26 16.58 8.38 -4.54
C SER A 26 16.07 8.30 -5.97
N VAL A 27 15.06 9.11 -6.31
CA VAL A 27 14.54 9.18 -7.68
C VAL A 27 15.61 9.67 -8.66
N CYS A 28 16.50 10.56 -8.23
CA CYS A 28 17.64 10.98 -9.04
C CYS A 28 18.58 9.81 -9.31
N ASP A 29 18.95 9.05 -8.28
CA ASP A 29 19.84 7.89 -8.41
C ASP A 29 19.21 6.81 -9.31
N LEU A 30 17.89 6.60 -9.22
CA LEU A 30 17.17 5.68 -10.13
C LEU A 30 17.43 6.04 -11.60
N ILE A 31 17.41 7.33 -11.93
CA ILE A 31 17.62 7.82 -13.29
C ILE A 31 19.10 7.76 -13.68
N THR A 32 19.98 8.28 -12.83
CA THR A 32 21.41 8.43 -13.18
C THR A 32 22.19 7.13 -13.09
N ASP A 33 21.89 6.29 -12.10
CA ASP A 33 22.74 5.16 -11.72
C ASP A 33 22.09 3.81 -12.08
N PHE A 34 20.76 3.71 -11.99
CA PHE A 34 20.02 2.49 -12.32
C PHE A 34 19.46 2.48 -13.76
N GLY A 35 19.70 3.56 -14.52
CA GLY A 35 19.31 3.66 -15.92
C GLY A 35 17.80 3.61 -16.15
N ILE A 36 17.01 4.13 -15.20
CA ILE A 36 15.57 4.32 -15.37
C ILE A 36 15.34 5.51 -16.30
N ASN A 37 14.59 5.27 -17.38
CA ASN A 37 14.11 6.31 -18.28
C ASN A 37 12.61 6.52 -18.02
N VAL A 38 12.25 7.64 -17.40
CA VAL A 38 10.85 8.00 -17.15
C VAL A 38 10.25 8.56 -18.44
N LEU A 39 9.50 7.73 -19.17
CA LEU A 39 8.82 8.15 -20.41
C LEU A 39 7.82 9.26 -20.13
N TRP A 40 7.03 9.10 -19.09
CA TRP A 40 6.08 10.11 -18.61
C TRP A 40 5.64 9.79 -17.18
N HIS A 41 5.34 10.84 -16.42
CA HIS A 41 4.84 10.76 -15.05
C HIS A 41 3.86 11.92 -14.79
N PRO A 42 2.75 11.75 -14.05
CA PRO A 42 1.70 12.77 -13.89
C PRO A 42 2.20 14.13 -13.39
N SER A 43 3.20 14.14 -12.51
CA SER A 43 3.76 15.39 -11.94
C SER A 43 5.07 15.86 -12.56
N LEU A 44 5.71 15.05 -13.41
CA LEU A 44 7.06 15.35 -13.93
C LEU A 44 7.13 15.30 -15.46
N GLY A 45 6.08 14.81 -16.12
CA GLY A 45 6.03 14.62 -17.56
C GLY A 45 6.07 15.95 -18.29
N LEU A 46 6.95 16.03 -19.30
CA LEU A 46 7.10 17.23 -20.13
C LEU A 46 6.10 17.25 -21.29
N GLU A 47 5.75 16.08 -21.83
CA GLU A 47 4.82 15.98 -22.95
C GLU A 47 3.38 16.25 -22.50
N LEU A 48 2.69 17.08 -23.28
CA LEU A 48 1.32 17.52 -23.05
C LEU A 48 0.50 17.40 -24.34
N GLY A 49 -0.84 17.43 -24.22
CA GLY A 49 -1.75 17.49 -25.36
C GLY A 49 -1.53 16.37 -26.38
N ASP A 50 -1.36 16.74 -27.65
CA ASP A 50 -1.20 15.79 -28.76
C ASP A 50 0.14 15.06 -28.71
N ASN A 51 1.21 15.68 -28.22
CA ASN A 51 2.50 14.99 -28.06
C ASN A 51 2.40 13.84 -27.06
N LEU A 52 1.71 14.07 -25.94
CA LEU A 52 1.47 13.01 -24.96
C LEU A 52 0.61 11.88 -25.56
N GLN A 53 -0.44 12.21 -26.31
CA GLN A 53 -1.22 11.20 -27.01
C GLN A 53 -0.38 10.40 -28.00
N GLN A 54 0.52 11.06 -28.73
CA GLN A 54 1.41 10.40 -29.68
C GLN A 54 2.40 9.47 -28.96
N LEU A 55 3.02 9.92 -27.86
CA LEU A 55 3.90 9.11 -27.02
C LEU A 55 3.19 7.82 -26.55
N LEU A 56 1.96 7.94 -26.03
CA LEU A 56 1.18 6.80 -25.54
C LEU A 56 0.81 5.84 -26.69
N ARG A 57 0.45 6.37 -27.87
CA ARG A 57 0.17 5.56 -29.06
C ARG A 57 1.41 4.83 -29.56
N ASP A 58 2.57 5.48 -29.53
CA ASP A 58 3.85 4.86 -29.93
C ASP A 58 4.29 3.77 -28.95
N CYS A 59 3.97 3.91 -27.66
CA CYS A 59 4.11 2.84 -26.67
C CYS A 59 3.20 1.65 -27.00
N ILE A 60 1.91 1.88 -27.27
CA ILE A 60 0.95 0.83 -27.63
C ILE A 60 1.34 0.14 -28.95
N ALA A 61 1.84 0.89 -29.92
CA ALA A 61 2.33 0.37 -31.19
C ALA A 61 3.67 -0.38 -31.08
N GLY A 62 4.32 -0.37 -29.90
CA GLY A 62 5.61 -1.02 -29.66
C GLY A 62 6.80 -0.31 -30.30
N LYS A 63 6.63 0.93 -30.78
CA LYS A 63 7.74 1.75 -31.27
C LYS A 63 8.63 2.23 -30.13
N ILE A 64 8.02 2.50 -28.98
CA ILE A 64 8.70 2.79 -27.72
C ILE A 64 8.38 1.63 -26.77
N PRO A 65 9.38 0.85 -26.32
CA PRO A 65 9.12 -0.23 -25.38
C PRO A 65 8.69 0.34 -24.03
N VAL A 66 7.71 -0.31 -23.39
CA VAL A 66 7.29 -0.03 -22.02
C VAL A 66 7.76 -1.20 -21.16
N ASP A 67 8.83 -0.99 -20.38
CA ASP A 67 9.34 -2.06 -19.52
C ASP A 67 8.52 -2.14 -18.23
N ILE A 68 8.19 -0.99 -17.64
CA ILE A 68 7.37 -0.92 -16.44
C ILE A 68 6.21 0.04 -16.67
N LEU A 69 4.99 -0.48 -16.57
CA LEU A 69 3.79 0.34 -16.43
C LEU A 69 3.45 0.46 -14.95
N VAL A 70 3.65 1.64 -14.38
CA VAL A 70 3.19 1.97 -13.04
C VAL A 70 1.80 2.59 -13.13
N PHE A 71 0.86 2.10 -12.33
CA PHE A 71 -0.46 2.71 -12.19
C PHE A 71 -0.69 3.10 -10.73
N GLU A 72 -0.90 4.40 -10.51
CA GLU A 72 -1.28 4.98 -9.23
C GLU A 72 -2.77 5.32 -9.22
N GLY A 73 -3.46 4.94 -8.13
CA GLY A 73 -4.89 5.21 -7.98
C GLY A 73 -5.78 4.08 -8.49
N THR A 74 -7.07 4.21 -8.20
CA THR A 74 -8.07 3.21 -8.61
C THR A 74 -8.40 3.33 -10.10
N VAL A 75 -8.86 2.24 -10.71
CA VAL A 75 -9.50 2.30 -12.01
C VAL A 75 -10.95 2.73 -11.82
N VAL A 76 -11.30 3.92 -12.32
CA VAL A 76 -12.65 4.47 -12.28
C VAL A 76 -13.45 3.93 -13.47
N ASN A 77 -14.55 3.23 -13.22
CA ASN A 77 -15.39 2.67 -14.28
C ASN A 77 -16.69 3.46 -14.48
N ALA A 78 -17.02 4.38 -13.58
CA ALA A 78 -18.23 5.18 -13.71
C ALA A 78 -18.18 6.18 -14.88
N PRO A 79 -19.36 6.58 -15.39
CA PRO A 79 -20.67 6.04 -15.05
C PRO A 79 -21.02 4.79 -15.86
N LYS A 80 -21.72 3.82 -15.26
CA LYS A 80 -22.27 2.64 -15.96
C LYS A 80 -21.20 1.85 -16.74
N GLY A 81 -20.01 1.72 -16.16
CA GLY A 81 -18.91 1.02 -16.77
C GLY A 81 -18.21 1.77 -17.91
N THR A 82 -18.54 3.03 -18.25
CA THR A 82 -17.88 3.74 -19.37
C THR A 82 -16.51 4.32 -19.02
N GLY A 83 -16.23 4.61 -17.75
CA GLY A 83 -14.98 5.23 -17.29
C GLY A 83 -14.87 6.74 -17.55
N GLU A 84 -15.93 7.38 -18.06
CA GLU A 84 -15.92 8.80 -18.43
C GLU A 84 -15.72 9.76 -17.25
N TRP A 85 -15.86 9.32 -16.00
CA TRP A 85 -15.53 10.14 -14.83
C TRP A 85 -14.02 10.30 -14.60
N ASN A 86 -13.18 9.56 -15.33
CA ASN A 86 -11.73 9.73 -15.31
C ASN A 86 -11.19 9.70 -16.74
N ARG A 87 -11.17 10.85 -17.40
CA ARG A 87 -10.61 11.02 -18.74
C ARG A 87 -9.16 11.48 -18.67
N PHE A 88 -8.35 10.94 -19.57
CA PHE A 88 -6.96 11.30 -19.76
C PHE A 88 -6.62 11.28 -21.25
N ALA A 89 -5.94 12.32 -21.73
CA ALA A 89 -5.49 12.42 -23.12
C ALA A 89 -6.61 12.07 -24.14
N GLY A 90 -7.80 12.67 -23.95
CA GLY A 90 -8.92 12.59 -24.88
C GLY A 90 -9.90 11.42 -24.71
N ARG A 91 -9.62 10.43 -23.85
CA ARG A 91 -10.50 9.26 -23.65
C ARG A 91 -10.46 8.73 -22.20
N PRO A 92 -11.31 7.78 -21.78
CA PRO A 92 -11.22 7.18 -20.45
C PRO A 92 -9.83 6.63 -20.14
N MET A 93 -9.29 6.92 -18.94
CA MET A 93 -7.98 6.46 -18.49
C MET A 93 -7.85 4.93 -18.52
N LYS A 94 -8.93 4.24 -18.16
CA LYS A 94 -8.99 2.78 -18.14
C LYS A 94 -8.68 2.15 -19.51
N ASP A 95 -8.98 2.86 -20.61
CA ASP A 95 -8.72 2.37 -21.96
C ASP A 95 -7.23 2.45 -22.30
N TRP A 96 -6.56 3.54 -21.91
CA TRP A 96 -5.10 3.64 -21.96
C TRP A 96 -4.44 2.53 -21.15
N LEU A 97 -4.88 2.35 -19.90
CA LEU A 97 -4.37 1.30 -19.03
C LEU A 97 -4.54 -0.10 -19.65
N LEU A 98 -5.71 -0.41 -20.22
CA LEU A 98 -5.98 -1.71 -20.82
C LEU A 98 -5.06 -2.00 -22.01
N GLU A 99 -4.82 -1.02 -22.87
CA GLU A 99 -3.94 -1.20 -24.04
C GLU A 99 -2.46 -1.24 -23.65
N LEU A 100 -2.03 -0.37 -22.73
CA LEU A 100 -0.65 -0.31 -22.27
C LEU A 100 -0.25 -1.54 -21.43
N SER A 101 -1.16 -2.05 -20.61
CA SER A 101 -0.90 -3.26 -19.79
C SER A 101 -0.61 -4.51 -20.64
N LYS A 102 -1.14 -4.57 -21.88
CA LYS A 102 -0.87 -5.66 -22.83
C LYS A 102 0.52 -5.57 -23.46
N VAL A 103 1.10 -4.37 -23.54
CA VAL A 103 2.40 -4.15 -24.18
C VAL A 103 3.55 -4.03 -23.18
N ALA A 104 3.26 -3.78 -21.90
CA ALA A 104 4.26 -3.62 -20.85
C ALA A 104 4.92 -4.95 -20.44
N SER A 105 6.22 -4.92 -20.18
CA SER A 105 6.95 -6.09 -19.63
C SER A 105 6.47 -6.42 -18.22
N PHE A 106 6.31 -5.40 -17.37
CA PHE A 106 5.79 -5.51 -16.01
C PHE A 106 4.71 -4.46 -15.75
N VAL A 107 3.73 -4.82 -14.91
CA VAL A 107 2.68 -3.89 -14.44
C VAL A 107 2.75 -3.82 -12.92
N VAL A 108 2.86 -2.61 -12.39
CA VAL A 108 3.01 -2.35 -10.96
C VAL A 108 1.87 -1.46 -10.49
N ALA A 109 1.07 -1.96 -9.55
CA ALA A 109 0.04 -1.17 -8.87
C ALA A 109 0.66 -0.50 -7.64
N VAL A 110 0.66 0.83 -7.61
CA VAL A 110 1.22 1.60 -6.50
C VAL A 110 0.10 2.24 -5.68
N GLY A 111 0.09 1.88 -4.40
CA GLY A 111 -0.86 2.33 -3.41
C GLY A 111 -2.13 1.49 -3.33
N ASP A 112 -2.77 1.53 -2.17
CA ASP A 112 -3.94 0.73 -1.82
C ASP A 112 -5.12 0.91 -2.82
N CYS A 113 -5.26 2.11 -3.38
CA CYS A 113 -6.23 2.40 -4.42
C CYS A 113 -6.01 1.55 -5.68
N ALA A 114 -4.76 1.44 -6.15
CA ALA A 114 -4.44 0.66 -7.35
C ALA A 114 -4.45 -0.84 -7.08
N THR A 115 -4.10 -1.27 -5.86
CA THR A 115 -4.05 -2.69 -5.51
C THR A 115 -5.45 -3.25 -5.25
N TYR A 116 -6.24 -2.60 -4.37
CA TYR A 116 -7.49 -3.14 -3.83
C TYR A 116 -8.72 -2.24 -4.04
N GLY A 117 -8.55 -1.07 -4.66
CA GLY A 117 -9.59 -0.05 -4.86
C GLY A 117 -9.65 1.01 -3.75
N GLY A 118 -9.10 0.70 -2.57
CA GLY A 118 -8.93 1.62 -1.43
C GLY A 118 -10.17 2.40 -1.01
N ILE A 119 -9.97 3.69 -0.66
CA ILE A 119 -11.03 4.60 -0.21
C ILE A 119 -12.09 4.83 -1.29
N PRO A 120 -11.76 5.10 -2.58
CA PRO A 120 -12.77 5.31 -3.61
C PRO A 120 -13.72 4.14 -3.82
N ALA A 121 -13.26 2.91 -3.56
CA ALA A 121 -14.04 1.69 -3.70
C ALA A 121 -14.90 1.34 -2.47
N MET A 122 -14.89 2.17 -1.42
CA MET A 122 -15.75 2.00 -0.25
C MET A 122 -17.23 2.16 -0.63
N ALA A 123 -18.13 1.42 0.05
CA ALA A 123 -19.57 1.57 -0.18
C ALA A 123 -20.02 3.04 -0.01
N PRO A 124 -20.87 3.59 -0.90
CA PRO A 124 -21.59 2.91 -1.99
C PRO A 124 -20.83 2.79 -3.33
N ASN A 125 -19.55 3.17 -3.39
CA ASN A 125 -18.69 3.14 -4.58
C ASN A 125 -19.33 3.79 -5.83
N PRO A 126 -19.70 5.08 -5.78
CA PRO A 126 -20.39 5.75 -6.89
C PRO A 126 -19.49 5.86 -8.14
N SER A 127 -18.18 5.79 -7.96
CA SER A 127 -17.18 5.87 -9.03
C SER A 127 -16.91 4.52 -9.71
N GLU A 128 -17.58 3.44 -9.25
CA GLU A 128 -17.37 2.07 -9.73
C GLU A 128 -15.87 1.70 -9.73
N SER A 129 -15.18 2.16 -8.70
CA SER A 129 -13.74 2.05 -8.52
C SER A 129 -13.33 0.63 -8.12
N GLN A 130 -12.24 0.15 -8.71
CA GLN A 130 -11.60 -1.13 -8.37
C GLN A 130 -10.08 -1.06 -8.57
N GLY A 131 -9.35 -1.94 -7.90
CA GLY A 131 -7.91 -2.14 -8.15
C GLY A 131 -7.65 -2.88 -9.46
N LEU A 132 -6.37 -3.03 -9.80
CA LEU A 132 -5.96 -3.63 -11.08
C LEU A 132 -6.35 -5.11 -11.18
N GLN A 133 -6.12 -5.91 -10.15
CA GLN A 133 -6.49 -7.34 -10.12
C GLN A 133 -7.29 -7.73 -8.87
N PHE A 134 -7.61 -6.79 -8.00
CA PHE A 134 -8.41 -7.03 -6.81
C PHE A 134 -9.40 -5.91 -6.55
N LEU A 135 -10.53 -6.28 -5.96
CA LEU A 135 -11.45 -5.38 -5.28
C LEU A 135 -11.59 -5.88 -3.85
N LYS A 136 -10.95 -5.19 -2.90
CA LYS A 136 -10.73 -5.71 -1.55
C LYS A 136 -10.10 -7.12 -1.64
N ARG A 137 -10.66 -8.12 -0.95
CA ARG A 137 -10.20 -9.52 -1.03
C ARG A 137 -10.60 -10.24 -2.32
N LYS A 138 -11.55 -9.72 -3.09
CA LYS A 138 -12.03 -10.40 -4.30
C LYS A 138 -11.01 -10.22 -5.42
N LYS A 139 -10.40 -11.31 -5.87
CA LYS A 139 -9.56 -11.34 -7.07
C LYS A 139 -10.41 -11.12 -8.33
N GLY A 140 -9.83 -10.51 -9.35
CA GLY A 140 -10.51 -10.11 -10.58
C GLY A 140 -10.10 -8.69 -10.99
N GLY A 141 -10.49 -7.69 -10.20
CA GLY A 141 -10.19 -6.28 -10.50
C GLY A 141 -10.51 -5.86 -11.94
N PHE A 142 -9.87 -4.80 -12.41
CA PHE A 142 -10.09 -4.28 -13.76
C PHE A 142 -9.47 -5.15 -14.87
N LEU A 143 -8.27 -5.68 -14.66
CA LEU A 143 -7.53 -6.45 -15.68
C LEU A 143 -7.94 -7.92 -15.75
N GLY A 144 -8.68 -8.42 -14.75
CA GLY A 144 -9.06 -9.83 -14.64
C GLY A 144 -8.08 -10.64 -13.77
N GLU A 145 -8.59 -11.74 -13.21
CA GLU A 145 -7.83 -12.66 -12.36
C GLU A 145 -6.68 -13.35 -13.13
N ASP A 146 -6.91 -13.64 -14.41
CA ASP A 146 -5.98 -14.35 -15.29
C ASP A 146 -4.97 -13.43 -15.96
N PHE A 147 -5.06 -12.11 -15.77
CA PHE A 147 -4.09 -11.18 -16.38
C PHE A 147 -2.66 -11.53 -15.97
N ARG A 148 -1.78 -11.56 -16.97
CA ARG A 148 -0.33 -11.63 -16.84
C ARG A 148 0.30 -10.60 -17.77
N SER A 149 1.36 -9.93 -17.32
CA SER A 149 2.16 -9.04 -18.16
C SER A 149 2.96 -9.84 -19.20
N LYS A 150 3.68 -9.18 -20.10
CA LYS A 150 4.52 -9.88 -21.10
C LYS A 150 5.61 -10.76 -20.46
N ALA A 151 6.05 -10.43 -19.26
CA ALA A 151 6.98 -11.26 -18.49
C ALA A 151 6.33 -12.47 -17.80
N GLY A 152 5.03 -12.70 -17.99
CA GLY A 152 4.30 -13.83 -17.40
C GLY A 152 3.94 -13.66 -15.92
N LEU A 153 4.18 -12.49 -15.34
CA LEU A 153 3.84 -12.19 -13.94
C LEU A 153 2.46 -11.56 -13.81
N PRO A 154 1.75 -11.76 -12.68
CA PRO A 154 0.58 -10.95 -12.38
C PRO A 154 1.00 -9.49 -12.11
N VAL A 155 0.03 -8.61 -11.87
CA VAL A 155 0.31 -7.26 -11.37
C VAL A 155 1.07 -7.35 -10.05
N ILE A 156 2.19 -6.64 -9.96
CA ILE A 156 2.98 -6.50 -8.72
C ILE A 156 2.31 -5.42 -7.87
N ASN A 157 1.78 -5.81 -6.72
CA ASN A 157 1.04 -4.92 -5.84
C ASN A 157 1.95 -4.34 -4.75
N ILE A 158 2.08 -3.02 -4.73
CA ILE A 158 2.76 -2.27 -3.65
C ILE A 158 1.68 -1.46 -2.92
N PRO A 159 0.92 -2.06 -1.99
CA PRO A 159 -0.15 -1.37 -1.28
C PRO A 159 0.39 -0.37 -0.26
N GLY A 160 -0.52 0.40 0.34
CA GLY A 160 -0.20 1.49 1.25
C GLY A 160 -0.98 2.76 0.88
N CYS A 161 -1.30 3.58 1.87
CA CYS A 161 -1.96 4.87 1.65
C CYS A 161 -1.22 6.01 2.37
N PRO A 162 -0.10 6.50 1.79
CA PRO A 162 0.54 6.04 0.55
C PRO A 162 1.43 4.79 0.74
N ALA A 163 1.89 4.19 -0.36
CA ALA A 163 2.94 3.18 -0.40
C ALA A 163 4.29 3.80 0.01
N HIS A 164 5.12 3.05 0.73
CA HIS A 164 6.42 3.54 1.21
C HIS A 164 7.39 3.84 0.04
N PRO A 165 8.19 4.92 0.10
CA PRO A 165 9.15 5.24 -0.96
C PRO A 165 10.05 4.06 -1.34
N ASP A 166 10.71 3.47 -0.34
CA ASP A 166 11.67 2.39 -0.55
C ASP A 166 11.05 1.13 -1.15
N TRP A 167 9.75 0.86 -0.93
CA TRP A 167 9.11 -0.29 -1.56
C TRP A 167 8.98 -0.07 -3.07
N ILE A 168 8.66 1.16 -3.49
CA ILE A 168 8.54 1.53 -4.89
C ILE A 168 9.94 1.50 -5.54
N SER A 169 10.92 2.19 -4.96
CA SER A 169 12.27 2.29 -5.54
C SER A 169 12.93 0.91 -5.65
N GLN A 170 12.81 0.04 -4.65
CA GLN A 170 13.42 -1.29 -4.71
C GLN A 170 12.80 -2.19 -5.78
N ILE A 171 11.50 -2.06 -6.08
CA ILE A 171 10.89 -2.81 -7.19
C ILE A 171 11.37 -2.28 -8.54
N LEU A 172 11.48 -0.95 -8.70
CA LEU A 172 12.04 -0.37 -9.92
C LEU A 172 13.50 -0.81 -10.13
N VAL A 173 14.33 -0.81 -9.08
CA VAL A 173 15.71 -1.32 -9.12
C VAL A 173 15.75 -2.80 -9.48
N ALA A 174 14.89 -3.62 -8.87
CA ALA A 174 14.87 -5.06 -9.13
C ALA A 174 14.55 -5.36 -10.60
N VAL A 175 13.64 -4.60 -11.22
CA VAL A 175 13.38 -4.70 -12.66
C VAL A 175 14.57 -4.18 -13.47
N ALA A 176 15.10 -2.99 -13.13
CA ALA A 176 16.22 -2.37 -13.84
C ALA A 176 17.49 -3.24 -13.88
N THR A 177 17.71 -4.00 -12.82
CA THR A 177 18.88 -4.89 -12.66
C THR A 177 18.62 -6.32 -13.10
N GLY A 178 17.43 -6.63 -13.63
CA GLY A 178 17.06 -7.99 -14.08
C GLY A 178 16.88 -8.99 -12.94
N ARG A 179 16.70 -8.53 -11.70
CA ARG A 179 16.61 -9.33 -10.48
C ARG A 179 15.17 -9.57 -10.00
N LEU A 180 14.18 -9.22 -10.81
CA LEU A 180 12.78 -9.42 -10.44
C LEU A 180 12.42 -10.91 -10.22
N GLY A 181 13.14 -11.84 -10.87
CA GLY A 181 13.00 -13.28 -10.64
C GLY A 181 13.33 -13.72 -9.20
N ASP A 182 14.06 -12.91 -8.44
CA ASP A 182 14.36 -13.16 -7.03
C ASP A 182 13.19 -12.80 -6.10
N ILE A 183 12.18 -12.07 -6.60
CA ILE A 183 11.07 -11.55 -5.79
C ILE A 183 9.93 -12.57 -5.75
N THR A 184 9.69 -13.11 -4.56
CA THR A 184 8.50 -13.91 -4.28
C THR A 184 7.31 -13.01 -3.98
N LEU A 185 6.17 -13.30 -4.60
CA LEU A 185 4.91 -12.60 -4.37
C LEU A 185 3.98 -13.45 -3.50
N ASP A 186 3.27 -12.81 -2.57
CA ASP A 186 2.24 -13.47 -1.77
C ASP A 186 0.90 -13.65 -2.53
N GLU A 187 -0.11 -14.17 -1.84
CA GLU A 187 -1.45 -14.41 -2.41
C GLU A 187 -2.17 -13.16 -2.93
N PHE A 188 -1.77 -11.97 -2.46
CA PHE A 188 -2.27 -10.68 -2.93
C PHE A 188 -1.32 -10.00 -3.92
N HIS A 189 -0.38 -10.76 -4.48
CA HIS A 189 0.65 -10.32 -5.41
C HIS A 189 1.59 -9.26 -4.82
N ARG A 190 1.78 -9.25 -3.50
CA ARG A 190 2.68 -8.31 -2.82
C ARG A 190 4.08 -8.92 -2.68
N PRO A 191 5.17 -8.16 -2.89
CA PRO A 191 6.52 -8.62 -2.62
C PRO A 191 6.72 -9.06 -1.16
N GLU A 192 7.01 -10.35 -0.92
CA GLU A 192 7.18 -10.90 0.43
C GLU A 192 8.28 -10.17 1.22
N THR A 193 9.32 -9.69 0.54
CA THR A 193 10.41 -8.91 1.15
C THR A 193 9.90 -7.76 2.04
N PHE A 194 8.79 -7.12 1.66
CA PHE A 194 8.20 -6.01 2.41
C PHE A 194 7.00 -6.43 3.26
N PHE A 195 6.21 -7.39 2.77
CA PHE A 195 4.89 -7.72 3.30
C PHE A 195 4.81 -9.07 4.02
N LYS A 196 5.93 -9.76 4.26
CA LYS A 196 5.93 -11.01 5.05
C LYS A 196 5.77 -10.80 6.55
N SER A 197 6.29 -9.69 7.08
CA SER A 197 6.20 -9.36 8.51
C SER A 197 5.07 -8.39 8.81
N PHE A 198 4.56 -8.44 10.03
CA PHE A 198 3.57 -7.48 10.52
C PHE A 198 4.21 -6.16 10.92
N THR A 199 3.43 -5.09 10.85
CA THR A 199 3.78 -3.72 11.27
C THR A 199 4.18 -3.68 12.74
N GLN A 200 3.67 -4.59 13.56
CA GLN A 200 4.09 -4.77 14.95
C GLN A 200 5.59 -5.12 15.07
N THR A 201 6.18 -5.76 14.08
CA THR A 201 7.62 -6.10 14.05
C THR A 201 8.43 -4.81 14.02
N GLY A 202 9.30 -4.62 15.02
CA GLY A 202 10.09 -3.39 15.20
C GLY A 202 9.34 -2.24 15.88
N CYS A 203 8.07 -2.42 16.29
CA CYS A 203 7.33 -1.40 17.02
C CYS A 203 7.96 -1.18 18.40
N THR A 204 8.29 0.07 18.73
CA THR A 204 8.84 0.43 20.06
C THR A 204 7.85 0.16 21.20
N ARG A 205 6.55 0.14 20.91
CA ARG A 205 5.49 -0.17 21.88
C ARG A 205 5.19 -1.67 22.01
N ASN A 206 5.97 -2.55 21.39
CA ASN A 206 5.67 -3.99 21.36
C ASN A 206 5.78 -4.67 22.73
N VAL A 207 6.65 -4.17 23.60
CA VAL A 207 6.77 -4.72 24.97
C VAL A 207 5.50 -4.48 25.79
N HIS A 208 4.88 -3.31 25.66
CA HIS A 208 3.58 -3.03 26.29
C HIS A 208 2.45 -3.89 25.71
N PHE A 209 2.52 -4.22 24.42
CA PHE A 209 1.59 -5.18 23.82
C PHE A 209 1.68 -6.56 24.49
N ALA A 210 2.90 -7.02 24.77
CA ALA A 210 3.14 -8.30 25.42
C ALA A 210 2.51 -8.32 26.83
N TYR A 211 2.73 -7.26 27.62
CA TYR A 211 2.19 -7.12 28.99
C TYR A 211 0.72 -6.68 29.05
N LYS A 212 0.07 -6.39 27.92
CA LYS A 212 -1.28 -5.80 27.89
C LYS A 212 -1.37 -4.42 28.57
N ALA A 213 -0.23 -3.75 28.76
CA ALA A 213 -0.17 -2.36 29.16
C ALA A 213 -0.64 -1.48 28.01
N THR A 214 -1.62 -0.63 28.27
CA THR A 214 -2.36 0.13 27.25
C THR A 214 -2.34 1.61 27.53
N THR A 215 -2.72 2.41 26.52
CA THR A 215 -3.00 3.83 26.67
C THR A 215 -4.44 4.10 26.26
N SER A 216 -5.18 4.83 27.09
CA SER A 216 -6.56 5.22 26.87
C SER A 216 -6.70 6.42 25.94
N ASP A 217 -5.69 7.29 25.88
CA ASP A 217 -5.78 8.60 25.25
C ASP A 217 -4.63 8.87 24.26
N PHE A 218 -4.91 9.71 23.27
CA PHE A 218 -3.89 10.19 22.35
C PHE A 218 -2.88 11.11 23.04
N GLY A 219 -1.64 11.08 22.58
CA GLY A 219 -0.55 11.91 23.11
C GLY A 219 0.17 11.30 24.32
N GLN A 220 -0.37 10.26 24.95
CA GLN A 220 0.33 9.55 26.01
C GLN A 220 1.57 8.83 25.45
N ARG A 221 2.69 8.99 26.16
CA ARG A 221 4.00 8.48 25.76
C ARG A 221 4.28 7.09 26.31
N LYS A 222 3.25 6.37 26.75
CA LYS A 222 3.30 5.04 27.33
C LYS A 222 2.34 4.07 26.64
N GLY A 223 2.49 2.79 26.94
CA GLY A 223 1.50 1.76 26.63
C GLY A 223 1.35 1.40 25.15
N CYS A 224 0.60 0.34 24.90
CA CYS A 224 0.25 -0.12 23.56
C CYS A 224 -0.98 0.61 23.01
N LEU A 225 -0.98 0.93 21.72
CA LEU A 225 -2.11 1.56 21.02
C LEU A 225 -3.18 0.55 20.55
N PHE A 226 -2.96 -0.75 20.74
CA PHE A 226 -3.87 -1.79 20.23
C PHE A 226 -5.13 -1.93 21.08
N TYR A 227 -5.04 -1.94 22.41
CA TYR A 227 -6.17 -2.39 23.23
C TYR A 227 -7.33 -1.40 23.29
N ASP A 228 -7.04 -0.09 23.34
CA ASP A 228 -8.09 0.93 23.43
C ASP A 228 -8.18 1.76 22.15
N LEU A 229 -7.04 2.14 21.56
CA LEU A 229 -6.97 3.07 20.42
C LEU A 229 -7.01 2.40 19.03
N GLY A 230 -7.30 1.10 18.94
CA GLY A 230 -7.62 0.45 17.65
C GLY A 230 -6.42 0.16 16.73
N CYS A 231 -5.19 0.14 17.23
CA CYS A 231 -4.00 -0.06 16.38
C CYS A 231 -3.95 -1.43 15.71
N ARG A 232 -4.12 -1.49 14.39
CA ARG A 232 -4.11 -2.73 13.60
C ARG A 232 -2.72 -3.30 13.31
N GLY A 233 -1.67 -2.79 13.97
CA GLY A 233 -0.28 -3.19 13.72
C GLY A 233 -0.02 -4.70 13.77
N PRO A 234 -0.59 -5.46 14.72
CA PRO A 234 -0.49 -6.93 14.81
C PRO A 234 -1.21 -7.70 13.69
N MET A 235 -1.96 -7.02 12.83
CA MET A 235 -2.79 -7.61 11.75
C MET A 235 -2.51 -6.95 10.39
N THR A 236 -1.47 -6.13 10.30
CA THR A 236 -1.13 -5.36 9.09
C THR A 236 0.26 -5.74 8.62
N HIS A 237 0.38 -6.33 7.45
CA HIS A 237 1.62 -6.68 6.79
C HIS A 237 2.32 -5.42 6.30
N SER A 238 3.46 -5.08 6.90
CA SER A 238 4.35 -4.02 6.42
C SER A 238 5.67 -4.04 7.19
N SER A 239 6.69 -3.42 6.61
CA SER A 239 7.96 -3.13 7.27
C SER A 239 8.03 -1.75 7.92
N CYS A 240 6.91 -1.01 8.06
CA CYS A 240 6.90 0.41 8.48
C CYS A 240 7.66 0.72 9.77
N ASN A 241 7.70 -0.21 10.74
CA ASN A 241 8.42 -0.02 12.01
C ASN A 241 9.87 -0.52 11.98
N ARG A 242 10.25 -1.27 10.94
CA ARG A 242 11.62 -1.75 10.73
C ARG A 242 12.46 -0.76 9.93
N ILE A 243 11.89 -0.20 8.86
CA ILE A 243 12.61 0.70 7.95
C ILE A 243 12.30 2.19 8.20
N LEU A 244 11.16 2.49 8.83
CA LEU A 244 10.68 3.84 9.15
C LEU A 244 10.40 4.71 7.92
N TRP A 245 9.42 5.59 8.06
CA TRP A 245 9.08 6.61 7.08
C TRP A 245 10.09 7.76 7.17
N ASN A 246 10.62 8.14 6.01
CA ASN A 246 11.65 9.17 5.87
C ASN A 246 12.82 8.94 6.83
N ARG A 247 13.13 7.66 7.11
CA ARG A 247 14.13 7.18 8.08
C ARG A 247 13.98 7.65 9.53
N VAL A 248 12.92 8.40 9.84
CA VAL A 248 12.78 9.10 11.13
C VAL A 248 11.73 8.45 12.00
N SER A 249 10.54 8.14 11.47
CA SER A 249 9.41 7.78 12.32
C SER A 249 8.44 6.79 11.69
N SER A 250 7.41 6.42 12.45
CA SER A 250 6.28 5.61 12.00
C SER A 250 5.04 6.08 12.75
N LYS A 251 3.84 5.66 12.32
CA LYS A 251 2.60 6.02 13.03
C LYS A 251 2.68 5.69 14.52
N THR A 252 3.07 4.47 14.88
CA THR A 252 3.10 4.03 16.28
C THR A 252 4.17 4.73 17.11
N ARG A 253 5.28 5.16 16.50
CA ARG A 253 6.29 6.01 17.15
C ARG A 253 5.75 7.41 17.44
N ALA A 254 4.96 7.97 16.52
CA ALA A 254 4.28 9.24 16.69
C ALA A 254 3.00 9.17 17.56
N GLY A 255 2.73 8.05 18.24
CA GLY A 255 1.52 7.88 19.06
C GLY A 255 0.23 7.68 18.27
N MET A 256 0.33 7.41 16.96
CA MET A 256 -0.79 7.18 16.07
C MET A 256 -1.01 5.67 15.83
N PRO A 257 -2.22 5.13 16.04
CA PRO A 257 -2.56 3.76 15.71
C PRO A 257 -2.30 3.44 14.23
N CYS A 258 -1.77 2.24 13.96
CA CYS A 258 -1.77 1.70 12.61
C CYS A 258 -3.23 1.47 12.17
N LEU A 259 -3.58 1.91 10.96
CA LEU A 259 -4.93 1.78 10.40
C LEU A 259 -5.05 0.60 9.43
N GLY A 260 -3.97 -0.14 9.20
CA GLY A 260 -3.95 -1.27 8.27
C GLY A 260 -4.00 -0.89 6.79
N CYS A 261 -3.40 0.23 6.39
CA CYS A 261 -3.51 0.77 5.03
C CYS A 261 -2.79 -0.04 3.92
N THR A 262 -2.23 -1.19 4.25
CA THR A 262 -1.62 -2.13 3.30
C THR A 262 -2.44 -3.42 3.13
N GLU A 263 -3.58 -3.54 3.83
CA GLU A 263 -4.44 -4.71 3.80
C GLU A 263 -5.64 -4.51 2.86
N PRO A 264 -6.12 -5.59 2.21
CA PRO A 264 -7.27 -5.52 1.30
C PRO A 264 -8.54 -4.92 1.90
N GLU A 265 -8.74 -5.03 3.22
CA GLU A 265 -9.89 -4.45 3.91
C GLU A 265 -9.83 -2.93 4.04
N PHE A 266 -8.67 -2.29 3.85
CA PHE A 266 -8.55 -0.87 4.10
C PHE A 266 -9.42 -0.03 3.14
N PRO A 267 -10.14 0.99 3.64
CA PRO A 267 -10.35 1.30 5.05
C PRO A 267 -11.27 0.29 5.75
N PHE A 268 -10.88 -0.13 6.96
CA PHE A 268 -11.65 -1.10 7.74
C PHE A 268 -13.03 -0.55 8.12
N HIS A 269 -14.03 -1.44 8.12
CA HIS A 269 -15.42 -1.18 8.50
C HIS A 269 -16.11 -0.04 7.74
N ASP A 270 -15.63 0.29 6.54
CA ASP A 270 -16.13 1.41 5.73
C ASP A 270 -16.18 2.74 6.51
N LEU A 271 -15.21 2.94 7.43
CA LEU A 271 -15.08 4.15 8.25
C LEU A 271 -16.35 4.52 9.04
N LYS A 272 -17.22 3.54 9.36
CA LYS A 272 -18.43 3.79 10.14
C LYS A 272 -18.10 4.50 11.46
N PRO A 273 -18.92 5.46 11.92
CA PRO A 273 -18.69 6.15 13.18
C PRO A 273 -18.43 5.17 14.33
N GLY A 274 -17.38 5.44 15.12
CA GLY A 274 -16.98 4.59 16.25
C GLY A 274 -16.15 3.34 15.90
N THR A 275 -15.79 3.14 14.63
CA THR A 275 -14.93 2.02 14.21
C THR A 275 -13.46 2.40 14.03
N VAL A 276 -13.17 3.68 13.82
CA VAL A 276 -11.80 4.21 13.73
C VAL A 276 -11.30 4.55 15.14
N PHE A 277 -10.02 4.28 15.41
CA PHE A 277 -9.37 4.54 16.71
C PHE A 277 -9.99 3.84 17.91
N LYS A 278 -10.62 2.68 17.68
CA LYS A 278 -11.22 1.91 18.75
C LYS A 278 -11.10 0.42 18.48
N THR A 279 -10.57 -0.31 19.45
CA THR A 279 -10.65 -1.77 19.42
C THR A 279 -12.01 -2.22 19.92
N GLN A 280 -12.73 -2.94 19.07
CA GLN A 280 -14.01 -3.51 19.44
C GLN A 280 -13.78 -4.72 20.34
N THR A 281 -14.50 -4.79 21.46
CA THR A 281 -14.35 -5.87 22.43
C THR A 281 -15.66 -6.63 22.65
N VAL A 282 -15.57 -7.93 22.93
CA VAL A 282 -16.66 -8.77 23.41
C VAL A 282 -16.23 -9.34 24.76
N MET A 283 -16.97 -9.03 25.83
CA MET A 283 -16.64 -9.45 27.20
C MET A 283 -15.19 -9.06 27.61
N GLY A 284 -14.74 -7.88 27.21
CA GLY A 284 -13.39 -7.39 27.51
C GLY A 284 -12.26 -7.97 26.66
N VAL A 285 -12.55 -8.86 25.70
CA VAL A 285 -11.57 -9.44 24.77
C VAL A 285 -11.71 -8.77 23.40
N PRO A 286 -10.61 -8.40 22.71
CA PRO A 286 -10.68 -7.86 21.35
C PRO A 286 -11.42 -8.81 20.40
N LYS A 287 -12.38 -8.27 19.64
CA LYS A 287 -13.18 -9.01 18.66
C LYS A 287 -12.31 -9.54 17.53
N GLU A 288 -11.32 -8.75 17.12
CA GLU A 288 -10.30 -9.11 16.13
C GLU A 288 -8.98 -9.33 16.86
N LEU A 289 -8.43 -10.55 16.72
CA LEU A 289 -7.17 -10.94 17.33
C LEU A 289 -6.04 -10.83 16.30
N PRO A 290 -4.78 -10.69 16.76
CA PRO A 290 -3.62 -10.78 15.89
C PRO A 290 -3.67 -12.04 15.01
N ALA A 291 -3.16 -11.92 13.79
CA ALA A 291 -3.25 -12.98 12.79
C ALA A 291 -2.65 -14.30 13.30
N GLY A 292 -3.37 -15.40 13.09
CA GLY A 292 -2.92 -16.76 13.46
C GLY A 292 -3.07 -17.15 14.93
N ILE A 293 -3.59 -16.28 15.80
CA ILE A 293 -3.72 -16.57 17.24
C ILE A 293 -5.05 -17.28 17.58
N ASN A 294 -4.98 -18.33 18.39
CA ASN A 294 -6.16 -18.98 18.99
C ASN A 294 -6.79 -18.11 20.10
N LYS A 295 -8.12 -18.00 20.09
CA LYS A 295 -8.87 -17.18 21.07
C LYS A 295 -8.67 -17.62 22.53
N ARG A 296 -8.64 -18.92 22.81
CA ARG A 296 -8.51 -19.44 24.18
C ARG A 296 -7.11 -19.17 24.72
N ASP A 297 -6.09 -19.46 23.92
CA ASP A 297 -4.70 -19.24 24.29
C ASP A 297 -4.41 -17.75 24.49
N TYR A 298 -5.00 -16.89 23.66
CA TYR A 298 -4.90 -15.44 23.83
C TYR A 298 -5.52 -14.95 25.13
N ALA A 299 -6.68 -15.50 25.52
CA ALA A 299 -7.32 -15.15 26.79
C ALA A 299 -6.43 -15.56 27.98
N LEU A 300 -5.88 -16.78 27.95
CA LEU A 300 -4.94 -17.25 28.98
C LEU A 300 -3.69 -16.37 29.04
N LEU A 301 -3.06 -16.08 27.89
CA LEU A 301 -1.90 -15.20 27.79
C LEU A 301 -2.22 -13.80 28.31
N THR A 302 -3.43 -13.30 28.11
CA THR A 302 -3.85 -11.98 28.58
C THR A 302 -3.89 -11.92 30.10
N ILE A 303 -4.37 -12.97 30.77
CA ILE A 303 -4.39 -13.05 32.24
C ILE A 303 -2.96 -13.04 32.76
N VAL A 304 -2.13 -13.98 32.29
CA VAL A 304 -0.73 -14.11 32.72
C VAL A 304 0.05 -12.81 32.47
N ALA A 305 -0.11 -12.22 31.29
CA ALA A 305 0.57 -10.97 30.94
C ALA A 305 0.18 -9.83 31.88
N LYS A 306 -1.11 -9.64 32.16
CA LYS A 306 -1.59 -8.59 33.07
C LYS A 306 -1.05 -8.79 34.48
N ASP A 307 -1.12 -10.01 35.01
CA ASP A 307 -0.65 -10.34 36.36
C ASP A 307 0.87 -10.19 36.50
N SER A 308 1.62 -10.32 35.40
CA SER A 308 3.07 -10.17 35.34
C SER A 308 3.56 -8.78 34.90
N THR A 309 2.66 -7.82 34.69
CA THR A 309 3.01 -6.48 34.20
C THR A 309 3.92 -5.77 35.21
N PRO A 310 5.16 -5.41 34.83
CA PRO A 310 6.02 -4.63 35.72
C PRO A 310 5.59 -3.16 35.74
N GLU A 311 5.85 -2.45 36.83
CA GLU A 311 5.46 -1.04 37.01
C GLU A 311 5.98 -0.13 35.87
N TRP A 312 7.22 -0.35 35.42
CA TRP A 312 7.81 0.44 34.31
C TRP A 312 7.06 0.30 32.98
N ALA A 313 6.25 -0.75 32.79
CA ALA A 313 5.45 -0.90 31.58
C ALA A 313 4.28 0.10 31.52
N GLU A 314 3.95 0.75 32.64
CA GLU A 314 2.95 1.81 32.75
C GLU A 314 3.55 3.23 32.82
N GLU A 315 4.88 3.32 32.74
CA GLU A 315 5.62 4.58 32.69
C GLU A 315 5.82 5.08 31.25
N ASP A 316 6.20 6.36 31.12
CA ASP A 316 6.46 6.98 29.82
C ASP A 316 7.76 6.43 29.19
N ILE A 317 7.66 5.98 27.94
CA ILE A 317 8.78 5.40 27.18
C ILE A 317 9.49 6.39 26.25
N PHE A 318 8.97 7.62 26.14
CA PHE A 318 9.61 8.70 25.39
C PHE A 318 9.87 9.89 26.32
N THR A 319 11.01 9.88 26.99
CA THR A 319 11.51 11.06 27.71
C THR A 319 12.10 12.03 26.68
N VAL A 320 11.56 13.25 26.63
CA VAL A 320 12.22 14.37 25.93
C VAL A 320 12.98 15.15 26.97
#